data_AF-A0A4U9IVW0-F1
#
_entry.id   AF-A0A4U9IVW0-F1
#
_cell.length_a   1.000
_cell.length_b   1.000
_cell.length_c   1.000
_cell.angle_alpha   90.00
_cell.angle_beta   90.00
_cell.angle_gamma   90.00
#
_symmetry.space_group_name_H-M   'P 1'
#
loop_
_entity.id
_entity.type
_entity.pdbx_description
1 polymer ?
#
loop_
_entity_poly.entity_id
_entity_poly.type
_entity_poly.pdbx_seq_one_letter_code
_entity_poly.pdbx_strand_id
1 'polypeptide(L)'
;MKIVIAPDSYKESLSATEVARAIEKGFREIFPDAEYVSVPVADGGEGTVEAMIAATNGTMQHAVVTGPLGESVNAAGGSPAMA
;
A
#
# COMPACT_ATOMS: atom_id res chain seq x y z
N MET A 1 -0.82 8.54 -23.64
CA MET A 1 -1.67 9.01 -22.52
C MET A 1 -1.05 8.47 -21.23
N LYS A 2 -1.00 9.27 -20.16
CA LYS A 2 -0.49 8.82 -18.85
C LYS A 2 -1.64 8.80 -17.85
N ILE A 3 -1.82 7.68 -17.17
CA ILE A 3 -2.93 7.43 -16.23
C ILE A 3 -2.33 7.16 -14.86
N VAL A 4 -2.60 8.05 -13.91
CA VAL A 4 -2.24 7.87 -12.51
C VAL A 4 -3.41 7.23 -11.79
N ILE A 5 -3.18 6.08 -11.16
CA ILE A 5 -4.17 5.31 -10.42
C ILE A 5 -3.82 5.44 -8.95
N ALA A 6 -4.52 6.33 -8.23
CA ALA A 6 -4.27 6.62 -6.83
C ALA A 6 -5.49 6.33 -5.92
N PRO A 7 -5.89 5.06 -5.76
CA PRO A 7 -7.02 4.68 -4.94
C PRO A 7 -6.63 4.52 -3.48
N ASP A 8 -7.65 4.61 -2.62
CA ASP A 8 -7.63 4.09 -1.26
C ASP A 8 -8.14 2.64 -1.23
N SER A 9 -7.95 1.96 -0.11
CA SER A 9 -8.45 0.64 0.17
C SER A 9 -9.99 0.58 0.17
N TYR A 10 -10.52 -0.60 -0.16
CA TYR A 10 -11.90 -0.94 0.16
C TYR A 10 -11.86 -1.64 1.51
N LYS A 11 -12.26 -0.93 2.56
CA LYS A 11 -12.19 -1.39 3.95
C LYS A 11 -12.77 -2.80 4.12
N GLU A 12 -12.04 -3.66 4.83
CA GLU A 12 -12.35 -5.10 5.04
C GLU A 12 -12.45 -5.93 3.74
N SER A 13 -11.94 -5.45 2.60
CA SER A 13 -12.07 -6.14 1.32
C SER A 13 -10.78 -6.16 0.50
N LEU A 14 -10.34 -5.01 -0.01
CA LEU A 14 -9.18 -4.91 -0.89
C LEU A 14 -8.23 -3.85 -0.37
N SER A 15 -6.94 -4.15 -0.33
CA SER A 15 -5.91 -3.14 -0.14
C SER A 15 -5.92 -2.13 -1.29
N ALA A 16 -5.42 -0.91 -1.04
CA ALA A 16 -5.29 0.12 -2.08
C ALA A 16 -4.49 -0.39 -3.31
N THR A 17 -3.48 -1.24 -3.08
CA THR A 17 -2.69 -1.88 -4.15
C THR A 17 -3.52 -2.83 -5.00
N GLU A 18 -4.42 -3.62 -4.39
CA GLU A 18 -5.31 -4.52 -5.13
C GLU A 18 -6.36 -3.76 -5.92
N VAL A 19 -6.91 -2.69 -5.35
CA VAL A 19 -7.82 -1.77 -6.06
C VAL A 19 -7.10 -1.17 -7.27
N ALA A 20 -5.87 -0.67 -7.10
CA ALA A 20 -5.09 -0.10 -8.20
C ALA A 20 -4.86 -1.09 -9.34
N ARG A 21 -4.49 -2.33 -9.02
CA ARG A 21 -4.30 -3.42 -10.00
C ARG A 21 -5.59 -3.77 -10.73
N ALA A 22 -6.73 -3.80 -10.03
CA ALA A 22 -8.02 -4.09 -10.66
C ALA A 22 -8.43 -2.99 -11.64
N ILE A 23 -8.25 -1.72 -11.27
CA ILE A 23 -8.49 -0.57 -12.15
C ILE A 23 -7.57 -0.62 -13.36
N GLU A 24 -6.26 -0.81 -13.14
CA GLU A 24 -5.27 -0.89 -14.23
C GLU A 24 -5.61 -2.00 -15.21
N LYS A 25 -5.98 -3.19 -14.72
CA LYS A 25 -6.41 -4.32 -15.55
C LYS A 25 -7.57 -3.93 -16.46
N GLY A 26 -8.62 -3.32 -15.91
CA GLY A 26 -9.79 -2.90 -16.70
C GLY A 26 -9.45 -1.82 -17.71
N PHE A 27 -8.61 -0.85 -17.35
CA PHE A 27 -8.17 0.18 -18.30
C PHE A 27 -7.32 -0.39 -19.43
N ARG A 28 -6.44 -1.36 -19.17
CA ARG A 28 -5.60 -2.00 -20.19
C ARG A 28 -6.41 -2.75 -21.26
N GLU A 29 -7.64 -3.17 -20.96
CA GLU A 29 -8.54 -3.78 -21.94
C GLU A 29 -8.95 -2.79 -23.06
N ILE A 30 -8.97 -1.49 -22.75
CA ILE A 30 -9.38 -0.42 -23.69
C ILE A 30 -8.18 0.41 -24.17
N PHE A 31 -7.21 0.66 -23.29
CA PHE A 31 -6.04 1.49 -23.53
C PHE A 31 -4.74 0.71 -23.24
N PRO A 32 -4.39 -0.30 -24.05
CA PRO A 32 -3.25 -1.18 -23.76
C PRO A 32 -1.91 -0.43 -23.70
N ASP A 33 -1.76 0.61 -24.51
CA ASP A 33 -0.50 1.36 -24.68
C ASP A 33 -0.38 2.63 -23.82
N ALA A 34 -1.34 2.86 -22.91
CA ALA A 34 -1.20 3.96 -21.95
C ALA A 34 -0.06 3.67 -20.95
N GLU A 35 0.58 4.74 -20.48
CA GLU A 35 1.52 4.64 -19.36
C GLU A 35 0.71 4.65 -18.06
N TYR A 36 0.88 3.61 -17.24
CA TYR A 36 0.18 3.44 -15.97
C TYR A 36 1.12 3.68 -14.81
N VAL A 37 0.71 4.53 -13.87
CA VAL A 37 1.44 4.79 -12.63
C VAL A 37 0.51 4.55 -11.47
N SER A 38 0.72 3.45 -10.75
CA SER A 38 -0.04 3.09 -9.56
C SER A 38 0.57 3.74 -8.32
N VAL A 39 -0.23 4.52 -7.59
CA VAL A 39 0.17 5.24 -6.37
C VAL A 39 -0.88 4.95 -5.28
N PRO A 40 -0.85 3.77 -4.65
CA PRO A 40 -1.76 3.46 -3.55
C PRO A 40 -1.65 4.53 -2.45
N VAL A 41 -2.77 5.06 -2.00
CA VAL A 41 -2.82 6.09 -0.95
C VAL A 41 -3.51 5.55 0.30
N ALA A 42 -3.26 6.22 1.43
CA ALA A 42 -3.91 5.98 2.70
C ALA A 42 -4.08 7.32 3.45
N ASP A 43 -5.04 7.40 4.37
CA ASP A 43 -5.41 8.62 5.09
C ASP A 43 -4.76 8.76 6.49
N GLY A 44 -3.90 7.81 6.87
CA GLY A 44 -3.31 7.71 8.21
C GLY A 44 -3.92 6.58 9.06
N GLY A 45 -4.99 5.94 8.59
CA GLY A 45 -5.58 4.76 9.19
C GLY A 45 -4.88 3.44 8.82
N GLU A 46 -5.65 2.38 8.76
CA GLU A 46 -5.20 1.05 8.34
C GLU A 46 -4.64 1.07 6.91
N GLY A 47 -3.59 0.28 6.64
CA GLY A 47 -2.94 0.24 5.33
C GLY A 47 -1.94 1.37 5.07
N THR A 48 -1.80 2.34 5.98
CA THR A 48 -0.86 3.46 5.82
C THR A 48 0.60 3.01 5.77
N VAL A 49 0.98 2.01 6.58
CA VAL A 49 2.36 1.51 6.59
C VAL A 49 2.72 0.89 5.23
N GLU A 50 1.81 0.10 4.67
CA GLU A 50 1.95 -0.54 3.36
C GLU A 50 2.02 0.50 2.24
N ALA A 51 1.14 1.51 2.27
CA ALA A 51 1.14 2.60 1.29
C ALA A 51 2.47 3.38 1.32
N MET A 52 2.98 3.69 2.51
CA MET A 52 4.25 4.41 2.66
C MET A 52 5.46 3.57 2.24
N ILE A 53 5.48 2.27 2.55
CA ILE A 53 6.52 1.34 2.08
C ILE A 53 6.54 1.31 0.55
N ALA A 54 5.37 1.15 -0.08
CA ALA A 54 5.25 1.13 -1.54
C ALA A 54 5.70 2.45 -2.18
N ALA A 55 5.37 3.59 -1.57
CA ALA A 55 5.74 4.92 -2.08
C ALA A 55 7.23 5.27 -1.91
N THR A 56 7.89 4.72 -0.89
CA THR A 56 9.29 5.07 -0.52
C THR A 56 10.32 4.00 -0.86
N ASN A 57 9.91 2.90 -1.50
CA ASN A 57 10.70 1.66 -1.60
C ASN A 57 11.23 1.20 -0.23
N GLY A 58 10.43 1.41 0.81
CA GLY A 58 10.76 1.03 2.18
C GLY A 58 10.75 -0.48 2.40
N THR A 59 10.94 -0.88 3.65
CA THR A 59 10.85 -2.29 4.07
C THR A 59 9.94 -2.44 5.27
N MET A 60 9.23 -3.56 5.32
CA MET A 60 8.46 -3.98 6.48
C MET A 60 9.43 -4.51 7.54
N GLN A 61 9.38 -3.94 8.74
CA GLN A 61 10.16 -4.37 9.89
C GLN A 61 9.24 -5.01 10.92
N HIS A 62 9.69 -6.12 11.51
CA HIS A 62 8.97 -6.81 12.58
C HIS A 62 9.77 -6.75 13.87
N ALA A 63 9.07 -6.54 15.00
CA ALA A 63 9.69 -6.53 16.31
C ALA A 63 8.73 -7.09 17.37
N VAL A 64 9.30 -7.75 18.38
CA VAL A 64 8.56 -8.11 19.58
C VAL A 64 8.51 -6.89 20.49
N VAL A 65 7.31 -6.44 20.84
CA VAL A 65 7.07 -5.26 21.69
C VAL A 65 6.09 -5.60 22.82
N THR A 66 6.03 -4.73 23.83
CA THR A 66 5.01 -4.85 24.89
C THR A 66 3.64 -4.45 24.33
N GLY A 67 2.71 -5.39 24.34
CA GLY A 67 1.33 -5.20 23.94
C GLY A 67 0.50 -4.46 25.00
N PRO A 68 -0.78 -4.15 24.69
CA PRO A 68 -1.63 -3.31 25.54
C PRO A 68 -1.94 -3.92 26.91
N LEU A 69 -1.80 -5.23 27.08
CA LEU A 69 -2.01 -5.95 28.34
C LEU A 69 -0.68 -6.31 29.06
N GLY A 70 0.45 -5.78 28.60
CA GLY A 70 1.77 -6.05 29.16
C GLY A 70 2.47 -7.30 28.62
N GLU A 71 1.77 -8.13 27.85
CA GLU A 71 2.32 -9.32 27.20
C GLU A 71 3.15 -8.97 25.95
N SER A 72 4.08 -9.84 25.56
CA SER A 72 4.85 -9.66 24.33
C SER A 72 4.01 -9.95 23.09
N VAL A 73 4.01 -9.04 22.11
CA VAL A 73 3.31 -9.18 20.83
C VAL A 73 4.26 -8.93 19.66
N ASN A 74 4.01 -9.58 18.52
CA ASN A 74 4.69 -9.25 17.27
C ASN A 74 4.03 -8.00 16.65
N ALA A 75 4.78 -6.92 16.55
CA ALA A 75 4.38 -5.71 15.83
C ALA A 75 5.08 -5.63 14.48
N ALA A 76 4.50 -4.84 13.57
CA ALA A 76 5.08 -4.49 12.28
C ALA A 76 5.09 -2.97 12.11
N GLY A 77 6.13 -2.43 11.48
CA GLY A 77 6.27 -1.01 11.14
C GLY A 77 7.14 -0.81 9.91
N GLY A 78 6.96 0.31 9.21
CA GLY A 78 7.73 0.62 8.00
C GLY A 78 9.03 1.35 8.31
N SER A 79 10.10 1.01 7.61
CA SER A 79 11.30 1.85 7.51
C SER A 79 11.51 2.31 6.07
N PRO A 80 11.99 3.54 5.83
CA PRO A 80 12.35 3.99 4.49
C PRO A 80 13.54 3.17 3.95
N ALA A 81 13.73 3.18 2.62
CA ALA A 81 14.94 2.63 2.02
C ALA A 81 16.18 3.27 2.67
N MET A 82 17.12 2.46 3.15
CA MET A 82 18.44 2.96 3.54
C MET A 82 19.11 3.52 2.27
N ALA A 83 19.51 4.79 2.33
CA ALA A 83 20.27 5.45 1.26
C ALA A 83 21.70 4.90 1.15
#